data_AF-B7PF30-F1
#
_entry.id   AF-B7PF30-F1
#
_cell.length_a   1.000
_cell.length_b   1.000
_cell.length_c   1.000
_cell.angle_alpha   90.00
_cell.angle_beta   90.00
_cell.angle_gamma   90.00
#
_symmetry.space_group_name_H-M   'P 1'
#
loop_
_entity.id
_entity.type
_entity.pdbx_description
1 polymer ?
#
loop_
_entity_poly.entity_id
_entity_poly.type
_entity_poly.pdbx_seq_one_letter_code
_entity_poly.pdbx_strand_id
1 'polypeptide(L)'
;MRQTVHCLCPGPSVAYIFKHRPQNDPRTPLRYTFACSPISRLRCQRKEPCRLFTVRKRPGVEEVNASTLCQCPRGWRCPSKHTDAVPGARYDRVRTYSAYCTGPQ
;
A
#
# COMPACT_ATOMS: atom_id res chain seq x y z
N MET A 1 1.46 -2.00 -19.92
CA MET A 1 1.16 -0.88 -19.01
C MET A 1 2.03 0.30 -19.39
N ARG A 2 1.47 1.49 -19.56
CA ARG A 2 2.24 2.70 -19.91
C ARG A 2 2.10 3.71 -18.78
N GLN A 3 3.20 4.03 -18.11
CA GLN A 3 3.27 5.04 -17.04
C GLN A 3 4.17 6.18 -17.52
N THR A 4 3.71 7.42 -17.39
CA THR A 4 4.47 8.62 -17.73
C THR A 4 4.63 9.48 -16.48
N VAL A 5 5.87 9.80 -16.13
CA VAL A 5 6.21 10.63 -14.97
C VAL A 5 6.32 12.08 -15.43
N HIS A 6 5.47 12.96 -14.89
CA HIS A 6 5.47 14.41 -15.21
C HIS A 6 6.32 15.22 -14.23
N CYS A 7 6.42 14.75 -12.99
CA CYS A 7 7.20 15.39 -11.92
C CYS A 7 7.57 14.35 -10.85
N LEU A 8 8.55 14.71 -10.00
CA LEU A 8 8.99 13.91 -8.86
C LEU A 8 8.30 14.41 -7.57
N CYS A 9 7.94 13.48 -6.68
CA CYS A 9 7.37 13.85 -5.39
C CYS A 9 8.41 14.48 -4.46
N PRO A 10 8.05 15.50 -3.67
CA PRO A 10 8.95 16.13 -2.71
C PRO A 10 9.13 15.28 -1.45
N GLY A 11 10.33 15.23 -0.88
CA GLY A 11 10.60 14.65 0.46
C GLY A 11 9.96 13.28 0.74
N PRO A 12 9.64 12.96 2.01
CA PRO A 12 8.93 11.73 2.35
C PRO A 12 7.45 11.85 1.95
N SER A 13 7.18 11.75 0.66
CA SER A 13 5.83 11.75 0.09
C SER A 13 5.49 10.38 -0.50
N VAL A 14 4.21 10.06 -0.51
CA VAL A 14 3.63 8.87 -1.14
C VAL A 14 2.75 9.30 -2.32
N ALA A 15 2.85 8.58 -3.43
CA ALA A 15 1.98 8.79 -4.58
C ALA A 15 0.60 8.15 -4.33
N TYR A 16 -0.48 8.84 -4.67
CA TYR A 16 -1.84 8.32 -4.56
C TYR A 16 -2.66 8.66 -5.81
N ILE A 17 -3.68 7.86 -6.11
CA ILE A 17 -4.59 8.12 -7.24
C ILE A 17 -5.43 9.35 -6.91
N PHE A 18 -5.34 10.38 -7.75
CA PHE A 18 -6.03 11.65 -7.55
C PHE A 18 -7.27 11.78 -8.44
N LYS A 19 -7.15 11.44 -9.72
CA LYS A 19 -8.22 11.60 -10.72
C LYS A 19 -8.18 10.47 -11.73
N HIS A 20 -9.33 10.16 -12.32
CA HIS A 20 -9.41 9.37 -13.54
C HIS A 20 -10.13 10.19 -14.62
N ARG A 21 -9.76 10.00 -15.87
CA ARG A 21 -10.47 10.60 -17.01
C ARG A 21 -10.65 9.58 -18.13
N PRO A 22 -11.80 9.55 -18.81
CA PRO A 22 -11.97 8.76 -20.01
C PRO A 22 -11.00 9.26 -21.08
N GLN A 23 -10.52 8.35 -21.90
CA GLN A 23 -9.64 8.67 -23.01
C GLN A 23 -10.20 8.03 -24.27
N ASN A 24 -10.19 8.80 -25.38
CA ASN A 24 -10.75 8.39 -26.67
C ASN A 24 -9.87 7.34 -27.40
N ASP A 25 -9.07 6.58 -26.66
CA ASP A 25 -8.24 5.50 -27.18
C ASP A 25 -8.89 4.16 -26.79
N PRO A 26 -9.32 3.33 -27.75
CA PRO A 26 -9.93 2.03 -27.46
C PRO A 26 -8.98 1.07 -26.72
N ARG A 27 -7.66 1.30 -26.74
CA ARG A 27 -6.68 0.48 -25.99
C ARG A 27 -6.49 0.97 -24.55
N THR A 28 -6.78 2.24 -24.27
CA THR A 28 -6.56 2.86 -22.96
C THR A 28 -7.80 3.69 -22.61
N PRO A 29 -8.94 3.05 -22.31
CA PRO A 29 -10.21 3.76 -22.15
C PRO A 29 -10.22 4.70 -20.94
N LEU A 30 -9.31 4.49 -19.99
CA LEU A 30 -9.22 5.25 -18.75
C LEU A 30 -7.78 5.64 -18.44
N ARG A 31 -7.58 6.91 -18.14
CA ARG A 31 -6.30 7.46 -17.69
C ARG A 31 -6.39 7.82 -16.22
N TYR A 32 -5.53 7.22 -15.41
CA TYR A 32 -5.35 7.57 -14.00
C TYR A 32 -4.24 8.60 -13.82
N THR A 33 -4.52 9.63 -13.03
CA THR A 33 -3.57 10.67 -12.62
C THR A 33 -3.23 10.49 -11.15
N PHE A 34 -1.94 10.54 -10.84
CA PHE A 34 -1.41 10.43 -9.49
C PHE A 34 -0.94 11.79 -8.98
N ALA A 35 -1.08 12.01 -7.68
CA ALA A 35 -0.53 13.17 -6.97
C ALA A 35 0.33 12.70 -5.79
N CYS A 36 1.04 13.63 -5.15
CA CYS A 36 1.93 13.36 -4.02
C CYS A 36 1.29 13.83 -2.71
N SER A 37 1.34 13.00 -1.68
CA SER A 37 0.89 13.35 -0.32
C SER A 37 2.05 13.19 0.66
N PRO A 38 2.30 14.14 1.58
CA PRO A 38 3.33 13.99 2.59
C PRO A 38 2.98 12.85 3.56
N ILE A 39 3.97 12.03 3.92
CA ILE A 39 3.78 10.95 4.90
C ILE A 39 3.59 11.58 6.28
N SER A 40 2.39 11.45 6.83
CA SER A 40 2.09 11.89 8.19
C SER A 40 2.57 10.87 9.23
N ARG A 41 3.02 11.35 10.39
CA ARG A 41 3.41 10.50 11.53
C ARG A 41 2.19 10.20 12.41
N LEU A 42 1.19 9.54 11.86
CA LEU A 42 0.01 9.12 12.62
C LEU A 42 0.41 8.04 13.63
N ARG A 43 0.03 8.17 14.90
CA ARG A 43 0.23 7.13 15.92
C ARG A 43 -0.88 6.10 15.85
N CYS A 44 -0.53 4.83 16.06
CA CYS A 44 -1.52 3.78 16.02
C CYS A 44 -2.51 3.84 17.21
N GLN A 45 -3.80 3.72 16.92
CA GLN A 45 -4.88 3.41 17.84
C GLN A 45 -4.75 1.99 18.38
N ARG A 46 -5.37 1.73 19.53
CA ARG A 46 -5.28 0.44 20.19
C ARG A 46 -5.88 -0.66 19.30
N LYS A 47 -5.09 -1.71 19.02
CA LYS A 47 -5.45 -2.87 18.18
C LYS A 47 -5.76 -2.52 16.72
N GLU A 48 -5.42 -1.34 16.23
CA GLU A 48 -5.54 -1.05 14.80
C GLU A 48 -4.35 -1.67 14.02
N PRO A 49 -4.55 -2.02 12.74
CA PRO A 49 -3.45 -2.48 11.90
C PRO A 49 -2.48 -1.32 11.62
N CYS A 50 -1.18 -1.59 11.77
CA CYS A 50 -0.13 -0.62 11.47
C CYS A 50 0.29 -0.64 9.99
N ARG A 51 0.03 -1.76 9.29
CA ARG A 51 0.35 -1.93 7.87
C ARG A 51 -0.59 -2.94 7.22
N LEU A 52 -0.96 -2.68 5.96
CA LEU A 52 -1.70 -3.61 5.12
C LEU A 52 -0.82 -4.11 3.99
N PHE A 53 -0.93 -5.39 3.66
CA PHE A 53 -0.28 -5.98 2.50
C PHE A 53 -1.34 -6.47 1.51
N THR A 54 -1.07 -6.26 0.23
CA THR A 54 -1.84 -6.82 -0.88
C THR A 54 -0.88 -7.67 -1.70
N VAL A 55 -1.05 -8.98 -1.63
CA VAL A 55 -0.16 -9.96 -2.27
C VAL A 55 -0.86 -10.54 -3.49
N ARG A 56 -0.30 -10.31 -4.67
CA ARG A 56 -0.76 -10.90 -5.92
C ARG A 56 0.21 -12.00 -6.34
N LYS A 57 -0.30 -13.23 -6.43
CA LYS A 57 0.51 -14.36 -6.91
C LYS A 57 0.67 -14.28 -8.44
N ARG A 58 1.92 -14.21 -8.90
CA ARG A 58 2.30 -14.41 -10.31
C ARG A 58 3.11 -15.71 -10.42
N PRO A 59 3.20 -16.34 -11.60
CA PRO A 59 4.07 -17.50 -11.78
C PRO A 59 5.52 -17.12 -11.44
N GLY A 60 6.11 -17.82 -10.46
CA GLY A 60 7.51 -17.65 -10.04
C GLY A 60 7.81 -16.47 -9.09
N VAL A 61 6.89 -15.52 -8.86
CA VAL A 61 7.10 -14.37 -7.96
C VAL A 61 5.81 -13.91 -7.27
N GLU A 62 5.94 -13.38 -6.05
CA GLU A 62 4.86 -12.68 -5.34
C GLU A 62 5.01 -11.17 -5.51
N GLU A 63 4.05 -10.53 -6.17
CA GLU A 63 3.97 -9.07 -6.23
C GLU A 63 3.28 -8.57 -4.95
N VAL A 64 4.01 -7.84 -4.11
CA VAL A 64 3.53 -7.38 -2.81
C VAL A 64 3.45 -5.87 -2.80
N ASN A 65 2.26 -5.34 -2.54
CA ASN A 65 2.08 -3.93 -2.22
C ASN A 65 1.91 -3.77 -0.71
N ALA A 66 2.60 -2.82 -0.09
CA ALA A 66 2.57 -2.58 1.34
C ALA A 66 2.16 -1.13 1.65
N SER A 67 1.09 -0.96 2.40
CA SER A 67 0.56 0.34 2.81
C SER A 67 0.73 0.52 4.31
N THR A 68 1.65 1.38 4.72
CA THR A 68 1.84 1.71 6.15
C THR A 68 0.77 2.71 6.56
N LEU A 69 0.04 2.41 7.64
CA LEU A 69 -1.10 3.20 8.11
C LEU A 69 -0.73 4.14 9.26
N CYS A 70 0.08 3.65 10.20
CA CYS A 70 0.44 4.38 11.41
C CYS A 70 1.77 3.88 12.00
N GLN A 71 2.32 4.63 12.95
CA GLN A 71 3.52 4.32 13.70
C GLN A 71 3.16 3.69 15.05
N CYS A 72 3.70 2.51 15.31
CA CYS A 72 3.52 1.81 16.59
C CYS A 72 4.07 2.64 17.77
N PRO A 73 3.50 2.47 18.97
CA PRO A 73 4.02 3.11 20.18
C PRO A 73 5.46 2.64 20.50
N ARG A 74 6.15 3.37 21.37
CA ARG A 74 7.53 3.03 21.77
C ARG A 74 7.62 1.60 22.29
N GLY A 75 8.65 0.87 21.86
CA GLY A 75 8.87 -0.54 22.20
C GLY A 75 8.08 -1.53 21.34
N TRP A 76 7.09 -1.07 20.57
CA TRP A 76 6.31 -1.92 19.67
C TRP A 76 6.81 -1.80 18.23
N ARG A 77 6.77 -2.90 17.49
CA ARG A 77 7.22 -2.97 16.09
C ARG A 77 6.09 -3.37 15.15
N CYS A 78 6.04 -2.71 14.00
CA CYS A 78 5.15 -3.10 12.92
C CYS A 78 5.80 -4.16 12.02
N PRO A 79 5.16 -5.32 11.79
CA PRO A 79 5.67 -6.35 10.89
C PRO A 79 5.99 -5.82 9.49
N SER A 80 7.12 -6.26 8.93
CA SER A 80 7.62 -5.79 7.62
C SER A 80 7.32 -6.75 6.47
N LYS A 81 6.99 -8.00 6.78
CA LYS A 81 6.63 -9.03 5.81
C LYS A 81 5.18 -9.45 6.00
N HIS A 82 4.52 -9.84 4.91
CA HIS A 82 3.15 -10.36 4.94
C HIS A 82 3.05 -11.70 5.68
N THR A 83 4.15 -12.45 5.77
CA THR A 83 4.24 -13.74 6.46
C THR A 83 4.03 -13.62 7.96
N ASP A 84 4.32 -12.45 8.52
CA ASP A 84 4.22 -12.14 9.95
C ASP A 84 2.91 -11.37 10.25
N ALA A 85 1.99 -11.35 9.28
CA ALA A 85 0.73 -10.62 9.33
C ALA A 85 -0.48 -11.57 9.28
N VAL A 86 -1.62 -11.07 9.74
CA VAL A 86 -2.87 -11.84 9.78
C VAL A 86 -3.47 -11.88 8.38
N PRO A 87 -3.75 -13.07 7.79
CA PRO A 87 -4.35 -13.16 6.47
C PRO A 87 -5.79 -12.64 6.50
N GLY A 88 -6.14 -11.84 5.50
CA GLY A 88 -7.48 -11.32 5.27
C GLY A 88 -8.17 -12.00 4.10
N ALA A 89 -9.07 -11.23 3.48
CA ALA A 89 -9.87 -11.66 2.33
C ALA A 89 -9.00 -11.97 1.11
N ARG A 90 -9.49 -12.91 0.29
CA ARG A 90 -8.88 -13.26 -0.98
C ARG A 90 -9.81 -12.85 -2.12
N TYR A 91 -9.26 -12.09 -3.06
CA TYR A 91 -9.92 -11.66 -4.29
C TYR A 91 -9.17 -12.27 -5.47
N ASP A 92 -9.65 -13.41 -5.96
CA ASP A 92 -9.02 -14.18 -7.06
C ASP A 92 -7.54 -14.52 -6.78
N ARG A 93 -6.60 -13.92 -7.51
CA ARG A 93 -5.14 -14.10 -7.35
C ARG A 93 -4.50 -13.14 -6.35
N VAL A 94 -5.31 -12.30 -5.71
CA VAL A 94 -4.89 -11.30 -4.73
C VAL A 94 -5.36 -11.70 -3.34
N ARG A 95 -4.49 -11.61 -2.33
CA ARG A 95 -4.84 -11.79 -0.93
C ARG A 95 -4.37 -10.61 -0.10
N THR A 96 -5.22 -10.15 0.81
CA THR A 96 -4.86 -9.08 1.75
C THR A 96 -4.31 -9.66 3.05
N TYR A 97 -3.44 -8.91 3.73
CA TYR A 97 -2.92 -9.24 5.06
C TYR A 97 -2.86 -7.98 5.92
N SER A 98 -3.18 -8.12 7.20
CA SER A 98 -3.20 -7.04 8.18
C SER A 98 -2.12 -7.27 9.22
N ALA A 99 -1.14 -6.37 9.28
CA ALA A 99 -0.10 -6.36 10.28
C ALA A 99 -0.49 -5.47 11.44
N TYR A 100 -0.33 -5.98 12.66
CA TYR A 100 -0.62 -5.28 13.90
C TYR A 100 0.69 -5.00 14.64
N CYS A 101 0.68 -3.98 15.49
CA CYS A 101 1.83 -3.72 16.36
C CYS A 101 2.09 -4.96 17.24
N THR A 102 3.33 -5.44 17.20
CA THR A 102 3.82 -6.53 18.04
C THR A 102 4.66 -5.94 19.16
N GLY A 103 4.48 -6.43 20.39
CA GLY A 103 5.22 -5.95 21.55
C GLY A 103 6.72 -6.27 21.44
N PRO A 104 7.54 -5.69 22.32
CA PRO A 104 8.93 -6.11 22.43
C PRO A 104 8.96 -7.60 22.81
N GLN A 105 9.71 -8.40 22.05
CA GLN A 105 10.12 -9.73 22.51
C GLN A 105 11.14 -9.60 23.62
#